data_AF-A0A8C2EUJ4-F1
#
_entry.id   AF-A0A8C2EUJ4-F1
#
_cell.length_a   1.000
_cell.length_b   1.000
_cell.length_c   1.000
_cell.angle_alpha   90.00
_cell.angle_beta   90.00
_cell.angle_gamma   90.00
#
_symmetry.space_group_name_H-M   'P 1'
#
loop_
_entity.id
_entity.type
_entity.pdbx_description
1 polymer ?
#
loop_
_entity_poly.entity_id
_entity_poly.type
_entity_poly.pdbx_seq_one_letter_code
_entity_poly.pdbx_strand_id
1 'polypeptide(L)'
;MFIYIKHGDNNQFLVNTNCPIVVLMKYIKTRLGFAESELIDLCDELGVLKFLFMLQNSQESAHGLLKAKESFIVCIIKRRFEFIPSYLLIG
;
A
#
# COMPACT_ATOMS: atom_id res chain seq x y z
N MET A 1 3.40 13.06 10.70
CA MET A 1 4.68 12.31 10.68
C MET A 1 5.02 12.05 9.23
N PHE A 2 6.31 12.03 8.88
CA PHE A 2 6.74 11.73 7.51
C PHE A 2 7.53 10.42 7.46
N ILE A 3 7.38 9.70 6.36
CA ILE A 3 8.15 8.50 5.99
C ILE A 3 8.69 8.67 4.57
N TYR A 4 9.68 7.85 4.22
CA TYR A 4 10.21 7.80 2.86
C TYR A 4 9.55 6.67 2.08
N ILE A 5 9.15 6.96 0.85
CA ILE A 5 8.76 5.96 -0.15
C ILE A 5 9.91 5.80 -1.13
N LYS A 6 10.55 4.63 -1.15
CA LYS A 6 11.61 4.26 -2.09
C LYS A 6 11.02 3.69 -3.37
N HIS A 7 11.59 4.08 -4.50
CA HIS A 7 11.28 3.53 -5.82
C HIS A 7 12.56 3.50 -6.68
N GLY A 8 12.45 3.00 -7.93
CA GLY A 8 13.57 2.72 -8.82
C GLY A 8 14.68 3.78 -8.86
N ASP A 9 15.90 3.33 -9.20
CA ASP A 9 17.11 4.14 -9.29
C ASP A 9 17.48 4.89 -7.99
N ASN A 10 17.26 4.25 -6.83
CA ASN A 10 17.49 4.83 -5.49
C ASN A 10 16.74 6.14 -5.22
N ASN A 11 15.68 6.42 -5.98
CA ASN A 11 14.85 7.58 -5.76
C ASN A 11 13.93 7.39 -4.56
N GLN A 12 13.62 8.51 -3.90
CA GLN A 12 12.68 8.50 -2.79
C GLN A 12 11.94 9.83 -2.68
N PHE A 13 10.75 9.77 -2.07
CA PHE A 13 9.99 10.97 -1.72
C PHE A 13 9.33 10.84 -0.34
N LEU A 14 9.10 11.98 0.30
CA LEU A 14 8.42 12.05 1.59
C LEU A 14 6.90 12.02 1.42
N VAL A 15 6.23 11.34 2.34
CA VAL A 15 4.76 11.35 2.46
C VAL A 15 4.34 11.61 3.90
N ASN A 16 3.26 12.38 4.09
CA ASN A 16 2.69 12.66 5.40
C ASN A 16 1.72 11.54 5.80
N THR A 17 2.06 10.77 6.82
CA THR A 17 1.21 9.68 7.31
C THR A 17 0.07 10.14 8.19
N ASN A 18 -0.01 11.44 8.54
CA ASN A 18 -1.12 12.00 9.32
C ASN A 18 -2.38 12.26 8.48
N CYS A 19 -2.28 12.15 7.15
CA CYS A 19 -3.44 12.22 6.28
C CYS A 19 -4.21 10.89 6.28
N PRO A 20 -5.49 10.89 5.84
CA PRO A 20 -6.25 9.67 5.64
C PRO A 20 -5.52 8.67 4.75
N ILE A 21 -5.61 7.37 5.07
CA ILE A 21 -4.99 6.28 4.29
C ILE A 21 -5.43 6.36 2.82
N VAL A 22 -6.71 6.63 2.55
CA VAL A 22 -7.22 6.82 1.18
C VAL A 22 -6.47 7.92 0.42
N VAL A 23 -6.14 9.03 1.08
CA VAL A 23 -5.40 10.16 0.49
C VAL A 23 -3.93 9.79 0.28
N LEU A 24 -3.31 9.14 1.29
CA LEU A 24 -1.93 8.67 1.22
C LEU A 24 -1.73 7.72 0.03
N MET A 25 -2.59 6.71 -0.09
CA MET A 25 -2.52 5.70 -1.14
C MET A 25 -2.76 6.30 -2.52
N LYS A 26 -3.74 7.21 -2.65
CA LYS A 26 -3.99 7.94 -3.90
C LYS A 26 -2.77 8.77 -4.31
N TYR A 27 -2.17 9.50 -3.38
CA TYR A 27 -0.99 10.32 -3.64
C TYR A 27 0.20 9.47 -4.13
N ILE A 28 0.47 8.33 -3.48
CA ILE A 28 1.56 7.42 -3.87
C ILE A 28 1.33 6.87 -5.28
N LYS A 29 0.09 6.43 -5.60
CA LYS A 29 -0.26 5.98 -6.96
C LYS A 29 0.01 7.05 -8.01
N THR A 30 -0.49 8.27 -7.77
CA THR A 30 -0.29 9.41 -8.68
C THR A 30 1.18 9.74 -8.86
N ARG A 31 1.98 9.75 -7.78
CA ARG A 31 3.42 10.04 -7.85
C ARG A 31 4.21 9.02 -8.64
N LEU A 32 3.80 7.75 -8.60
CA LEU A 32 4.50 6.65 -9.26
C LEU A 32 3.88 6.24 -10.61
N GLY A 33 2.84 6.95 -11.07
CA GLY A 33 2.20 6.68 -12.35
C GLY A 33 1.37 5.39 -12.38
N PHE A 34 0.92 4.89 -11.22
CA PHE A 34 0.04 3.73 -11.17
C PHE A 34 -1.40 4.11 -11.55
N ALA A 35 -2.09 3.17 -12.22
CA ALA A 35 -3.52 3.30 -12.49
C ALA A 35 -4.32 3.35 -11.18
N GLU A 36 -5.47 4.03 -11.19
CA GLU A 36 -6.34 4.13 -10.01
C GLU A 36 -6.82 2.74 -9.54
N SER A 37 -7.08 1.84 -10.49
CA SER A 37 -7.48 0.44 -10.26
C SER A 37 -6.36 -0.46 -9.74
N GLU A 38 -5.10 -0.05 -9.85
CA GLU A 38 -3.98 -0.87 -9.40
C GLU A 38 -4.02 -1.01 -7.87
N LEU A 39 -3.92 -2.24 -7.36
CA LEU A 39 -3.87 -2.47 -5.92
C LEU A 39 -2.41 -2.42 -5.48
N ILE A 40 -2.08 -1.47 -4.61
CA ILE A 40 -0.72 -1.31 -4.08
C ILE A 40 -0.71 -1.45 -2.55
N ASP A 41 0.43 -1.84 -2.01
CA ASP A 41 0.72 -1.83 -0.58
C ASP A 41 2.15 -1.30 -0.34
N LEU A 42 2.49 -1.08 0.92
CA LEU A 42 3.85 -0.78 1.36
C LEU A 42 4.47 -2.00 2.04
N CYS A 43 5.73 -2.27 1.75
CA CYS A 43 6.58 -3.15 2.57
C CYS A 43 7.76 -2.39 3.16
N ASP A 44 8.30 -2.89 4.27
CA ASP A 44 9.59 -2.43 4.78
C ASP A 44 10.76 -3.06 4.01
N GLU A 45 11.98 -2.72 4.39
CA GLU A 45 13.21 -3.21 3.74
C GLU A 45 13.40 -4.73 3.88
N LEU A 46 12.69 -5.39 4.79
CA LEU A 46 12.68 -6.84 4.96
C LEU A 46 11.58 -7.52 4.12
N GLY A 47 10.78 -6.73 3.39
CA GLY A 47 9.68 -7.22 2.56
C GLY A 47 8.39 -7.49 3.33
N VAL A 48 8.28 -7.07 4.59
CA VAL A 48 7.06 -7.28 5.38
C VAL A 48 6.00 -6.26 4.97
N LEU A 49 4.85 -6.76 4.51
CA LEU A 49 3.71 -5.94 4.10
C LEU A 49 3.06 -5.21 5.29
N LYS A 50 2.54 -4.01 5.02
CA LYS A 50 1.80 -3.19 6.00
C LYS A 50 0.28 -3.32 5.87
N PHE A 51 -0.19 -4.04 4.86
CA PHE A 51 -1.60 -4.34 4.61
C PHE A 51 -2.49 -3.11 4.47
N LEU A 52 -1.94 -1.97 4.03
CA LEU A 52 -2.71 -0.75 3.82
C LEU A 52 -3.75 -0.89 2.71
N PHE A 53 -3.53 -1.83 1.78
CA PHE A 53 -4.49 -2.16 0.73
C PHE A 53 -5.84 -2.66 1.30
N MET A 54 -5.85 -3.25 2.50
CA MET A 54 -7.09 -3.66 3.19
C MET A 54 -7.87 -2.45 3.73
N LEU A 55 -7.17 -1.33 3.93
CA LEU A 55 -7.69 -0.08 4.48
C LEU A 55 -7.77 1.04 3.43
N GLN A 56 -7.75 0.71 2.13
CA GLN A 56 -7.68 1.68 1.03
C GLN A 56 -8.81 2.73 1.02
N ASN A 57 -9.93 2.43 1.67
CA ASN A 57 -11.08 3.34 1.82
C ASN A 57 -11.18 3.97 3.22
N SER A 58 -10.21 3.72 4.10
CA SER A 58 -10.21 4.23 5.47
C SER A 58 -9.89 5.73 5.49
N GLN A 59 -10.66 6.46 6.28
CA GLN A 59 -10.40 7.87 6.60
C GLN A 59 -9.41 8.03 7.75
N GLU A 60 -9.01 6.93 8.39
CA GLU A 60 -8.02 6.94 9.47
C GLU A 60 -6.62 7.25 8.94
N SER A 61 -5.78 7.74 9.83
CA SER A 61 -4.38 8.06 9.53
C SER A 61 -3.50 6.81 9.57
N ALA A 62 -2.49 6.75 8.70
CA ALA A 62 -1.51 5.66 8.67
C ALA A 62 -0.45 5.77 9.78
N HIS A 63 -0.49 6.81 10.62
CA HIS A 63 0.53 7.08 11.64
C HIS A 63 0.71 5.93 12.66
N GLY A 64 -0.34 5.18 12.99
CA GLY A 64 -0.24 4.03 13.89
C GLY A 64 0.28 2.75 13.23
N LEU A 65 0.30 2.70 11.89
CA LEU A 65 0.67 1.51 11.12
C LEU A 65 2.08 1.59 10.55
N LEU A 66 2.58 2.81 10.34
CA LEU A 66 3.87 3.09 9.74
C LEU A 66 4.76 3.74 10.79
N LYS A 67 6.00 3.29 10.94
CA LYS A 67 6.93 3.90 11.90
C LYS A 67 7.57 5.15 11.31
N ALA A 68 7.83 6.14 12.18
CA ALA A 68 8.47 7.39 11.80
C ALA A 68 9.86 7.15 11.22
N LYS A 69 10.25 7.96 10.21
CA LYS A 69 11.62 7.98 9.65
C LYS A 69 12.09 6.68 9.01
N GLU A 70 11.23 5.67 8.89
CA GLU A 70 11.51 4.46 8.11
C GLU A 70 11.27 4.69 6.62
N SER A 71 11.91 3.85 5.82
CA SER A 71 11.71 3.77 4.38
C SER A 71 10.84 2.58 4.04
N PHE A 72 9.88 2.81 3.15
CA PHE A 72 8.97 1.79 2.65
C PHE A 72 9.07 1.69 1.14
N ILE A 73 8.84 0.51 0.61
CA ILE A 73 8.86 0.21 -0.82
C ILE A 73 7.42 -0.08 -1.26
N VAL A 74 7.05 0.41 -2.45
CA VAL A 74 5.72 0.14 -2.99
C VAL A 74 5.69 -1.22 -3.67
N CYS A 75 4.74 -2.05 -3.25
CA CYS A 75 4.45 -3.35 -3.85
C CYS A 75 3.12 -3.32 -4.59
N ILE A 76 3.08 -4.00 -5.74
CA ILE A 76 1.82 -4.27 -6.44
C ILE A 76 1.22 -5.57 -5.91
N ILE A 77 -0.04 -5.53 -5.50
CA ILE A 77 -0.78 -6.69 -5.01
C ILE A 77 -1.56 -7.30 -6.18
N LYS A 78 -1.11 -8.46 -6.65
CA LYS A 78 -1.84 -9.24 -7.65
C LYS A 78 -2.79 -10.21 -6.93
N ARG A 79 -4.09 -9.98 -7.06
CA ARG A 79 -5.10 -10.96 -6.63
C ARG A 79 -5.15 -12.10 -7.65
N ARG A 80 -4.75 -13.29 -7.23
CA ARG A 80 -5.04 -14.51 -7.98
C ARG A 80 -6.47 -14.91 -7.62
N PHE A 81 -7.41 -14.64 -8.51
CA PHE A 81 -8.76 -15.18 -8.38
C PHE A 81 -8.70 -16.64 -8.83
N GLU A 82 -8.65 -17.55 -7.87
CA GLU A 82 -9.04 -18.94 -8.13
C GLU A 82 -10.57 -18.98 -8.05
N PHE A 83 -11.21 -19.19 -9.21
CA PHE A 83 -12.62 -19.52 -9.22
C PHE A 83 -12.75 -20.89 -8.56
N ILE A 84 -13.27 -20.92 -7.34
CA ILE A 84 -13.77 -22.14 -6.72
C ILE A 84 -15.26 -22.19 -7.03
N PRO A 85 -15.70 -23.06 -7.95
CA PRO A 85 -17.12 -23.26 -8.19
C PRO A 85 -17.85 -23.62 -6.89
N SER A 86 -19.02 -23.01 -6.67
CA SER A 86 -19.80 -23.17 -5.43
C SER A 86 -20.16 -24.62 -5.12
N TYR A 87 -20.25 -25.49 -6.12
CA TYR A 87 -20.52 -26.92 -5.95
C TYR A 87 -19.37 -27.71 -5.31
N LEU A 88 -18.15 -27.16 -5.25
CA LEU A 88 -17.00 -27.76 -4.55
C LEU A 88 -16.92 -27.38 -3.07
N LEU A 89 -17.76 -26.44 -2.60
CA LEU A 89 -17.81 -25.99 -1.19
C LEU A 89 -18.86 -26.73 -0.35
N ILE A 90 -19.63 -27.63 -0.97
CA ILE A 90 -20.68 -28.42 -0.34
C ILE A 90 -20.16 -29.86 -0.25
N GLY A 91 -19.26 -30.11 0.70
CA GLY A 91 -18.65 -31.41 0.96
C GLY A 91 -18.45 -31.63 2.45
#